data_AF-A0A527WJB4-F1
#
_entry.id   AF-A0A527WJB4-F1
#
_cell.length_a   1.000
_cell.length_b   1.000
_cell.length_c   1.000
_cell.angle_alpha   90.00
_cell.angle_beta   90.00
_cell.angle_gamma   90.00
#
_symmetry.space_group_name_H-M   'P 1'
#
loop_
_entity.id
_entity.type
_entity.pdbx_description
1 polymer ?
#
loop_
_entity_poly.entity_id
_entity_poly.type
_entity_poly.pdbx_seq_one_letter_code
_entity_poly.pdbx_strand_id
1 'polypeptide(L)'
;APPHYPPLAGNQSIQMQSAVNAIRMVLNGGYPPGTAGNPMPYGMPPFAGVLSDNEVAAVVTYIRTSWGNRGAAISASEANQLRSAQLN
;
A
#
# COMPACT_ATOMS: atom_id res chain seq x y z
N ALA A 1 11.77 -6.54 19.33
CA ALA A 1 10.34 -6.57 18.98
C ALA A 1 10.19 -6.21 17.51
N PRO A 2 9.21 -6.74 16.78
CA PRO A 2 8.92 -6.26 15.43
C PRO A 2 8.61 -4.76 15.45
N PRO A 3 8.90 -4.02 14.37
CA PRO A 3 8.62 -2.60 14.31
C PRO A 3 7.10 -2.37 14.37
N HIS A 4 6.67 -1.30 15.05
CA HIS A 4 5.25 -0.94 15.15
C HIS A 4 4.59 -0.69 13.79
N TYR A 5 5.39 -0.29 12.79
CA TYR A 5 4.98 -0.15 11.40
C TYR A 5 5.91 -0.98 10.50
N PRO A 6 5.38 -1.74 9.53
CA PRO A 6 6.21 -2.50 8.62
C PRO A 6 7.07 -1.58 7.74
N PRO A 7 8.33 -1.95 7.44
CA PRO A 7 9.16 -1.15 6.55
C PRO A 7 8.61 -1.15 5.13
N LEU A 8 8.72 0.00 4.46
CA LEU A 8 8.41 0.14 3.03
C LEU A 8 9.62 -0.24 2.15
N ALA A 9 10.84 -0.02 2.65
CA ALA A 9 12.08 -0.40 1.97
C ALA A 9 12.24 -1.92 1.98
N GLY A 10 12.60 -2.51 0.83
CA GLY A 10 12.83 -3.96 0.73
C GLY A 10 11.55 -4.81 0.78
N ASN A 11 10.37 -4.19 0.87
CA ASN A 11 9.11 -4.90 1.04
C ASN A 11 8.66 -5.57 -0.27
N GLN A 12 8.46 -6.89 -0.24
CA GLN A 12 8.11 -7.67 -1.43
C GLN A 12 6.76 -7.25 -2.03
N SER A 13 5.75 -6.99 -1.20
CA SER A 13 4.42 -6.54 -1.68
C SER A 13 4.47 -5.19 -2.40
N ILE A 14 5.52 -4.40 -2.18
CA ILE A 14 5.79 -3.14 -2.87
C ILE A 14 6.61 -3.38 -4.14
N GLN A 15 7.58 -4.30 -4.10
CA GLN A 15 8.53 -4.54 -5.19
C GLN A 15 8.06 -5.52 -6.28
N MET A 16 6.95 -6.23 -6.05
CA MET A 16 6.33 -7.09 -7.06
C MET A 16 6.04 -6.34 -8.37
N GLN A 17 6.10 -7.06 -9.49
CA GLN A 17 5.76 -6.53 -10.81
C GLN A 17 4.39 -5.86 -10.80
N SER A 18 3.39 -6.55 -10.25
CA SER A 18 2.06 -5.98 -10.01
C SER A 18 2.09 -4.96 -8.86
N ALA A 19 1.49 -3.79 -9.09
CA ALA A 19 1.32 -2.75 -8.07
C ALA A 19 0.04 -2.92 -7.24
N VAL A 20 -0.76 -3.96 -7.49
CA VAL A 20 -2.09 -4.16 -6.87
C VAL A 20 -2.02 -4.11 -5.35
N ASN A 21 -1.03 -4.76 -4.74
CA ASN A 21 -0.90 -4.78 -3.28
C ASN A 21 -0.60 -3.39 -2.73
N ALA A 22 0.34 -2.65 -3.35
CA ALA A 22 0.69 -1.30 -2.92
C ALA A 22 -0.49 -0.33 -3.05
N ILE A 23 -1.23 -0.40 -4.16
CA ILE A 23 -2.41 0.44 -4.40
C ILE A 23 -3.52 0.10 -3.40
N ARG A 24 -3.82 -1.18 -3.19
CA ARG A 24 -4.87 -1.62 -2.24
C ARG A 24 -4.54 -1.25 -0.81
N MET A 25 -3.27 -1.31 -0.41
CA MET A 25 -2.86 -0.84 0.91
C MET A 25 -3.19 0.64 1.07
N VAL A 26 -2.79 1.52 0.14
CA VAL A 26 -3.10 2.96 0.26
C VAL A 26 -4.60 3.23 0.24
N LEU A 27 -5.34 2.61 -0.67
CA LEU A 27 -6.79 2.85 -0.79
C LEU A 27 -7.58 2.32 0.41
N ASN A 28 -7.31 1.09 0.82
CA ASN A 28 -8.16 0.34 1.77
C ASN A 28 -7.58 0.25 3.17
N GLY A 29 -6.34 0.71 3.35
CA GLY A 29 -5.61 0.51 4.59
C GLY A 29 -5.17 -0.95 4.76
N GLY A 30 -4.84 -1.32 5.99
CA GLY A 30 -4.47 -2.68 6.33
C GLY A 30 -4.33 -2.86 7.84
N TYR A 31 -4.99 -3.88 8.37
CA TYR A 31 -4.89 -4.26 9.76
C TYR A 31 -4.12 -5.57 9.85
N PRO A 32 -2.94 -5.60 10.49
CA PRO A 32 -2.26 -6.86 10.74
C PRO A 32 -3.15 -7.76 11.61
N PRO A 33 -3.11 -9.08 11.42
CA PRO A 33 -3.85 -9.98 12.28
C PRO A 33 -3.35 -9.85 13.72
N GLY A 34 -4.29 -9.86 14.67
CA GLY A 34 -3.95 -10.01 16.09
C GLY A 34 -3.33 -11.38 16.31
N THR A 35 -2.13 -11.42 16.90
CA THR A 35 -1.43 -12.67 17.25
C THR A 35 -0.94 -12.62 18.68
N ALA A 36 -0.54 -13.75 19.25
CA ALA A 36 0.10 -13.76 20.57
C ALA A 36 1.35 -12.85 20.64
N GLY A 37 2.08 -12.70 19.51
CA GLY A 37 3.22 -11.80 19.39
C GLY A 37 2.89 -10.35 19.00
N ASN A 38 1.63 -10.06 18.66
CA ASN A 38 1.13 -8.72 18.32
C ASN A 38 -0.35 -8.60 18.74
N PRO A 39 -0.64 -8.50 20.06
CA PRO A 39 -2.00 -8.53 20.59
C PRO A 39 -2.79 -7.23 20.34
N MET A 40 -2.09 -6.13 20.03
CA MET A 40 -2.69 -4.83 19.72
C MET A 40 -2.13 -4.28 18.39
N PRO A 41 -2.52 -4.85 17.25
CA PRO A 41 -2.07 -4.37 15.95
C PRO A 41 -2.65 -2.99 15.65
N TYR A 42 -1.79 -1.98 15.49
CA TYR A 42 -2.18 -0.73 14.88
C TYR A 42 -2.37 -0.93 13.37
N GLY A 43 -3.52 -0.51 12.85
CA GLY A 43 -3.80 -0.56 11.43
C GLY A 43 -3.36 0.69 10.69
N MET A 44 -3.14 0.54 9.39
CA MET A 44 -3.09 1.66 8.46
C MET A 44 -4.53 2.02 8.06
N PRO A 45 -5.00 3.27 8.25
CA PRO A 45 -6.33 3.67 7.82
C PRO A 45 -6.45 3.71 6.28
N PRO A 46 -7.66 3.60 5.73
CA PRO A 46 -7.89 3.76 4.29
C PRO A 46 -7.76 5.23 3.87
N PHE A 47 -7.11 5.48 2.73
CA PHE A 47 -6.99 6.82 2.16
C PHE A 47 -7.85 7.04 0.91
N ALA A 48 -8.71 6.09 0.53
CA ALA A 48 -9.60 6.25 -0.62
C ALA A 48 -10.50 7.51 -0.49
N GLY A 49 -10.98 7.86 0.71
CA GLY A 49 -11.79 9.08 0.88
C GLY A 49 -11.01 10.39 0.91
N VAL A 50 -9.67 10.34 0.94
CA VAL A 50 -8.80 11.49 1.21
C VAL A 50 -7.95 11.85 0.01
N LEU A 51 -7.44 10.85 -0.72
CA LEU A 51 -6.54 11.04 -1.86
C LEU A 51 -7.27 10.82 -3.19
N SER A 52 -7.03 11.71 -4.15
CA SER A 52 -7.36 11.53 -5.56
C SER A 52 -6.55 10.41 -6.20
N ASP A 53 -6.98 9.95 -7.38
CA ASP A 53 -6.25 8.91 -8.13
C ASP A 53 -4.84 9.34 -8.56
N ASN A 54 -4.64 10.63 -8.84
CA ASN A 54 -3.33 11.19 -9.14
C ASN A 54 -2.41 11.16 -7.90
N GLU A 55 -2.94 11.48 -6.73
CA GLU A 55 -2.16 11.47 -5.48
C GLU A 55 -1.82 10.04 -5.05
N VAL A 56 -2.74 9.09 -5.22
CA VAL A 56 -2.47 7.67 -5.01
C VAL A 56 -1.37 7.20 -5.96
N ALA A 57 -1.46 7.56 -7.25
CA ALA A 57 -0.43 7.22 -8.24
C ALA A 57 0.94 7.78 -7.87
N ALA A 58 1.01 9.04 -7.46
CA ALA A 58 2.25 9.71 -7.07
C ALA A 58 2.88 9.05 -5.83
N VAL A 59 2.09 8.83 -4.76
CA VAL A 59 2.59 8.24 -3.50
C VAL A 59 3.05 6.80 -3.73
N VAL A 60 2.25 5.98 -4.42
CA VAL A 60 2.63 4.58 -4.69
C VAL A 60 3.87 4.50 -5.57
N THR A 61 3.97 5.35 -6.59
CA THR A 61 5.17 5.44 -7.43
C THR A 61 6.40 5.80 -6.61
N TYR A 62 6.29 6.81 -5.75
CA TYR A 62 7.38 7.22 -4.86
C TYR A 62 7.80 6.07 -3.94
N ILE A 63 6.85 5.38 -3.31
CA ILE A 63 7.12 4.22 -2.45
C ILE A 63 7.82 3.09 -3.22
N ARG A 64 7.38 2.80 -4.45
CA ARG A 64 7.91 1.70 -5.28
C ARG A 64 9.29 1.95 -5.85
N THR A 65 9.70 3.21 -5.97
CA THR A 65 10.97 3.62 -6.60
C THR A 65 11.99 4.21 -5.62
N SER A 66 11.58 4.48 -4.37
CA SER A 66 12.45 5.03 -3.32
C SER A 66 13.08 3.94 -2.45
N TRP A 67 14.09 4.34 -1.67
CA TRP A 67 14.74 3.49 -0.66
C TRP A 67 15.27 2.14 -1.19
N GLY A 68 15.71 2.12 -2.46
CA GLY A 68 16.25 0.93 -3.11
C GLY A 68 15.17 -0.05 -3.63
N ASN A 69 13.89 0.29 -3.53
CA ASN A 69 12.82 -0.47 -4.16
C ASN A 69 12.92 -0.38 -5.69
N ARG A 70 12.53 -1.46 -6.37
CA ARG A 70 12.67 -1.61 -7.83
C ARG A 70 11.33 -1.79 -8.55
N GLY A 71 10.25 -1.27 -7.97
CA GLY A 71 8.93 -1.31 -8.59
C GLY A 71 8.80 -0.27 -9.72
N ALA A 72 7.90 -0.52 -10.65
CA ALA A 72 7.55 0.44 -11.70
C ALA A 72 6.61 1.54 -11.16
N ALA A 73 6.66 2.71 -11.80
CA ALA A 73 5.67 3.76 -11.62
C ALA A 73 4.27 3.29 -12.02
N ILE A 74 3.24 3.90 -11.44
CA ILE A 74 1.85 3.61 -11.75
C ILE A 74 1.14 4.85 -12.27
N SER A 75 0.10 4.61 -13.07
CA SER A 75 -0.79 5.64 -13.59
C SER A 75 -1.99 5.91 -12.67
N ALA A 76 -2.61 7.08 -12.82
CA ALA A 76 -3.87 7.38 -12.14
C ALA A 76 -5.01 6.46 -12.59
N SER A 77 -5.00 5.96 -13.84
CA SER A 77 -6.04 5.01 -14.28
C SER A 77 -5.92 3.66 -13.58
N GLU A 78 -4.71 3.16 -13.32
CA GLU A 78 -4.51 1.95 -12.52
C GLU A 78 -5.02 2.13 -11.08
N ALA A 79 -4.79 3.31 -10.49
CA ALA A 79 -5.36 3.65 -9.18
C ALA A 79 -6.89 3.66 -9.21
N ASN A 80 -7.49 4.31 -10.22
CA ASN A 80 -8.93 4.40 -10.40
C ASN A 80 -9.60 3.02 -10.60
N GLN A 81 -8.97 2.15 -11.41
CA GLN A 81 -9.44 0.78 -11.65
C GLN A 81 -9.55 0.00 -10.34
N LEU A 82 -8.55 0.08 -9.47
CA LEU A 82 -8.55 -0.63 -8.20
C LEU A 82 -9.42 0.03 -7.13
N ARG A 83 -9.68 1.34 -7.23
CA ARG A 83 -10.67 2.03 -6.40
C ARG A 83 -12.09 1.61 -6.73
N SER A 84 -12.38 1.44 -8.01
CA SER A 84 -13.72 1.10 -8.50
C SER A 84 -14.01 -0.41 -8.43
N ALA A 85 -12.97 -1.23 -8.29
CA ALA A 85 -13.11 -2.67 -8.14
C ALA A 85 -13.72 -3.01 -6.77
N GLN A 86 -14.81 -3.79 -6.76
CA GLN A 86 -15.33 -4.37 -5.53
C GLN A 86 -14.30 -5.32 -4.92
N LEU A 87 -14.11 -5.18 -3.60
CA LEU A 87 -13.43 -6.17 -2.78
C LEU A 87 -14.44 -7.32 -2.57
N ASN A 88 -14.36 -8.32 -3.43
CA ASN A 88 -15.11 -9.57 -3.28
C ASN A 88 -14.45 -10.47 -2.23
#